data_AF-A0A1B7TGV3-F1
#
_entry.id   AF-A0A1B7TGV3-F1
#
_cell.length_a   1.000
_cell.length_b   1.000
_cell.length_c   1.000
_cell.angle_alpha   90.00
_cell.angle_beta   90.00
_cell.angle_gamma   90.00
#
_symmetry.space_group_name_H-M   'P 1'
#
loop_
_entity.id
_entity.type
_entity.pdbx_description
1 polymer ?
#
loop_
_entity_poly.entity_id
_entity_poly.type
_entity_poly.pdbx_seq_one_letter_code
_entity_poly.pdbx_strand_id
1 'polypeptide(L)' 'KLLYTHVCKDHIGRKHPPTHEYHCLWGTCKHPMTYKRDHLISHIMVHVPMKNFSCEICKKKFKRSHDLKKHSKIH' A
#
# COMPACT_ATOMS: atom_id res chain seq x y z
N LYS A 1 11.67 4.60 3.47
CA LYS A 1 10.58 5.59 3.64
C LYS A 1 10.35 6.41 2.36
N LEU A 2 11.41 6.93 1.72
CA LEU A 2 11.34 7.66 0.45
C LEU A 2 10.70 6.87 -0.71
N LEU A 3 11.06 5.58 -0.87
CA LEU A 3 10.47 4.72 -1.90
C LEU A 3 8.96 4.52 -1.73
N TYR A 4 8.49 4.28 -0.50
CA TYR A 4 7.06 4.15 -0.21
C TYR A 4 6.30 5.43 -0.52
N THR A 5 6.86 6.60 -0.16
CA THR A 5 6.22 7.89 -0.42
C THR A 5 6.18 8.23 -1.90
N HIS A 6 7.22 7.92 -2.66
CA HIS A 6 7.25 8.06 -4.12
C HIS A 6 6.16 7.20 -4.76
N VAL A 7 6.15 5.90 -4.44
CA VAL A 7 5.20 4.96 -5.05
C VAL A 7 3.75 5.31 -4.70
N CYS A 8 3.47 5.72 -3.46
CA CYS A 8 2.14 6.13 -3.02
C CYS A 8 1.64 7.45 -3.61
N LYS A 9 2.52 8.31 -4.13
CA LYS A 9 2.15 9.60 -4.70
C LYS A 9 2.07 9.52 -6.22
N ASP A 10 3.02 8.81 -6.84
CA ASP A 10 3.23 8.89 -8.28
C ASP A 10 2.56 7.72 -9.02
N HIS A 11 2.37 6.57 -8.37
CA HIS A 11 1.70 5.40 -8.96
C HIS A 11 0.26 5.18 -8.49
N ILE A 12 -0.16 5.90 -7.43
CA ILE A 12 -1.53 5.91 -6.92
C ILE A 12 -2.14 7.25 -7.31
N GLY A 13 -2.75 7.27 -8.49
CA GLY A 13 -3.30 8.47 -9.12
C GLY A 13 -4.37 9.19 -8.30
N ARG A 14 -4.74 10.38 -8.77
CA ARG A 14 -5.90 11.14 -8.25
C ARG A 14 -7.18 10.35 -8.51
N LYS A 15 -8.23 10.60 -7.72
CA LYS A 15 -9.56 10.03 -7.98
C LYS A 15 -9.95 10.34 -9.43
N HIS A 16 -10.41 9.33 -10.16
CA HIS A 16 -10.97 9.56 -11.48
C HIS A 16 -12.28 10.36 -11.30
N PRO A 17 -12.41 11.59 -11.86
CA PRO A 17 -13.52 12.50 -11.55
C PRO A 17 -14.93 11.92 -11.78
N PRO A 18 -15.18 11.10 -12.82
CA PRO A 18 -16.52 10.55 -13.05
C PRO A 18 -16.91 9.44 -12.06
N THR A 19 -15.94 8.64 -11.59
CA THR A 19 -16.23 7.42 -10.81
C THR A 19 -15.80 7.52 -9.35
N HIS A 20 -15.03 8.55 -8.98
CA HIS A 20 -14.37 8.67 -7.67
C HIS A 20 -13.49 7.47 -7.29
N GLU A 21 -13.11 6.65 -8.28
CA GLU A 21 -12.26 5.49 -8.09
C GLU A 21 -10.79 5.86 -8.13
N TYR A 22 -9.99 5.04 -7.48
CA TYR A 22 -8.55 5.02 -7.60
C TYR A 22 -8.17 3.90 -8.57
N HIS A 23 -7.41 4.27 -9.58
CA HIS A 23 -6.75 3.35 -10.50
C HIS A 23 -5.25 3.40 -10.19
N CYS A 24 -4.59 2.25 -10.20
CA CYS A 24 -3.13 2.27 -10.19
C CYS A 24 -2.66 2.62 -11.61
N LEU A 25 -1.48 3.19 -11.72
CA LEU A 25 -0.93 3.70 -12.98
C LEU A 25 0.36 2.96 -13.35
N TRP A 26 0.52 1.74 -12.84
CA TRP A 26 1.69 0.92 -13.15
C TRP A 26 1.57 0.40 -14.58
N GLY A 27 2.55 0.68 -15.43
CA GLY A 27 2.43 0.49 -16.89
C GLY A 27 2.09 -0.93 -17.35
N THR A 28 2.40 -1.96 -16.56
CA THR A 28 2.09 -3.37 -16.86
C THR A 28 0.90 -3.92 -16.07
N CYS A 29 0.29 -3.11 -15.20
CA CYS A 29 -0.82 -3.56 -14.39
C CYS A 29 -2.14 -3.34 -15.13
N LYS A 30 -2.91 -4.43 -15.27
CA LYS A 30 -4.24 -4.42 -15.91
C LYS A 30 -5.38 -4.00 -14.96
N HIS A 31 -5.00 -3.34 -13.87
CA HIS A 31 -5.75 -2.73 -12.78
C HIS A 31 -7.07 -3.33 -12.27
N PRO A 32 -7.09 -3.72 -10.97
CA PRO A 32 -8.27 -3.57 -10.13
C PRO A 32 -8.57 -2.09 -9.88
N MET A 33 -9.83 -1.69 -10.12
CA MET A 33 -10.37 -0.39 -9.73
C MET A 33 -10.88 -0.47 -8.29
N THR A 34 -10.64 0.56 -7.48
CA THR A 34 -11.18 0.59 -6.11
C THR A 34 -11.56 1.99 -5.66
N TYR A 35 -12.65 2.10 -4.92
CA TYR A 35 -13.08 3.35 -4.29
C TYR A 35 -12.25 3.72 -3.05
N LYS A 36 -11.39 2.81 -2.57
CA LYS A 36 -10.62 2.95 -1.33
C LYS A 36 -9.13 3.14 -1.60
N ARG A 37 -8.59 4.30 -1.19
CA ARG A 37 -7.17 4.64 -1.43
C ARG A 37 -6.21 3.66 -0.75
N ASP A 38 -6.52 3.22 0.46
CA ASP A 38 -5.71 2.29 1.25
C ASP A 38 -5.62 0.90 0.58
N HIS A 39 -6.68 0.46 -0.11
CA HIS A 39 -6.65 -0.76 -0.91
C HIS A 39 -5.65 -0.63 -2.06
N LEU A 40 -5.64 0.51 -2.76
CA LEU A 40 -4.67 0.77 -3.82
C LEU A 40 -3.23 0.93 -3.30
N ILE A 41 -3.07 1.54 -2.11
CA ILE A 41 -1.79 1.59 -1.38
C ILE A 41 -1.33 0.18 -0.97
N SER A 42 -2.24 -0.74 -0.68
CA SER A 42 -1.84 -2.12 -0.46
C SER A 42 -1.47 -2.83 -1.75
N HIS A 43 -2.13 -2.49 -2.87
CA HIS A 43 -1.91 -3.12 -4.17
C HIS A 43 -0.51 -2.83 -4.73
N ILE A 44 0.03 -1.62 -4.55
CA ILE A 44 1.40 -1.28 -5.00
C ILE A 44 2.49 -2.20 -4.44
N MET A 45 2.22 -2.92 -3.34
CA MET A 45 3.15 -3.90 -2.79
C MET A 45 3.31 -5.17 -3.66
N VAL A 46 2.42 -5.38 -4.63
CA VAL A 46 2.56 -6.41 -5.68
C VAL A 46 3.67 -6.02 -6.66
N HIS A 47 3.80 -4.72 -6.94
CA HIS A 47 4.84 -4.20 -7.83
C HIS A 47 6.18 -4.03 -7.12
N VAL A 48 6.15 -3.55 -5.88
CA VAL A 48 7.36 -3.37 -5.07
C VAL A 48 7.15 -4.04 -3.71
N PRO A 49 7.82 -5.17 -3.41
CA PRO A 49 7.57 -5.97 -2.21
C PRO A 49 8.11 -5.30 -0.92
N MET A 50 7.55 -4.15 -0.58
CA MET A 50 7.90 -3.38 0.61
C MET A 50 7.20 -3.94 1.85
N LYS A 51 7.93 -4.01 2.96
CA LYS A 51 7.40 -4.31 4.30
C LYS A 51 7.68 -3.12 5.20
N ASN A 52 6.79 -2.12 5.12
CA ASN A 52 7.01 -0.80 5.71
C ASN A 52 6.79 -0.74 7.22
N PHE A 53 6.17 -1.76 7.79
CA PHE A 53 5.80 -1.81 9.21
C PHE A 53 6.73 -2.78 9.93
N SER A 54 7.53 -2.30 10.87
CA SER A 54 8.46 -3.13 11.64
C SER A 54 8.02 -3.17 13.09
N CYS A 55 8.02 -4.34 13.70
CA CYS A 55 7.83 -4.48 15.13
C CYS A 55 9.02 -3.88 15.87
N GLU A 56 8.79 -3.02 16.84
CA GLU A 56 9.89 -2.39 17.59
C GLU A 56 10.60 -3.38 18.52
N ILE A 57 9.88 -4.40 19.00
CA ILE A 57 10.37 -5.43 19.92
C ILE A 57 11.20 -6.48 19.19
N CYS A 58 10.61 -7.21 18.22
CA CYS A 58 11.30 -8.31 17.53
C CYS A 58 11.77 -7.99 16.09
N LYS A 59 11.64 -6.75 15.63
CA LYS A 59 12.05 -6.26 14.29
C LYS A 59 11.40 -6.95 13.10
N LYS A 60 10.48 -7.90 13.31
CA LYS A 60 9.71 -8.55 12.24
C LYS A 60 8.98 -7.51 11.39
N LYS A 61 9.06 -7.65 10.06
CA LYS A 61 8.50 -6.70 9.10
C LYS A 61 7.20 -7.21 8.50
N PHE A 62 6.24 -6.31 8.33
CA PHE A 62 4.88 -6.54 7.86
C PHE A 62 4.57 -5.64 6.68
N LYS A 63 3.68 -6.12 5.81
CA LYS A 63 3.18 -5.40 4.64
C LYS A 63 2.15 -4.34 5.01
N ARG A 64 1.28 -4.60 6.00
CA ARG A 64 0.19 -3.70 6.42
C ARG A 64 0.26 -3.34 7.89
N SER A 65 -0.28 -2.16 8.24
CA SER A 65 -0.32 -1.70 9.63
C SER A 65 -1.20 -2.57 10.53
N HIS A 66 -2.31 -3.12 10.02
CA HIS A 66 -3.17 -3.98 10.83
C HIS A 66 -2.52 -5.32 11.16
N ASP A 67 -1.65 -5.83 10.27
CA ASP A 67 -0.88 -7.05 10.53
C ASP A 67 0.12 -6.81 11.66
N LEU A 68 0.83 -5.67 11.64
CA LEU A 68 1.70 -5.25 12.74
C LEU A 68 0.90 -5.08 14.04
N LYS A 69 -0.28 -4.44 14.01
CA LYS A 69 -1.12 -4.24 15.20
C LYS A 69 -1.65 -5.55 15.78
N LYS A 70 -1.97 -6.54 14.94
CA LYS A 70 -2.33 -7.89 15.42
C LYS A 70 -1.11 -8.59 16.03
N HIS A 71 0.02 -8.50 15.34
CA HIS A 71 1.28 -9.07 15.83
C HIS A 71 1.73 -8.44 17.15
N SER A 72 1.58 -7.13 17.36
CA SER A 72 2.04 -6.47 18.57
C SER A 72 1.33 -6.92 19.83
N LYS A 73 0.18 -7.61 19.72
CA LYS A 73 -0.54 -8.19 20.86
C LYS A 73 0.08 -9.47 21.41
N ILE A 74 1.02 -10.07 20.68
CA ILE A 74 1.70 -11.31 21.12
C ILE A 74 2.94 -11.01 21.95
N HIS A 75 3.35 -9.74 22.00
CA HIS A 75 4.32 -9.21 22.94
C HIS A 75 3.56 -8.58 24.10
#